data_AF-A0AAX6MP65-F1
#
_entry.id   AF-A0AAX6MP65-F1
#
_cell.length_a   1.000
_cell.length_b   1.000
_cell.length_c   1.000
_cell.angle_alpha   90.00
_cell.angle_beta   90.00
_cell.angle_gamma   90.00
#
_symmetry.space_group_name_H-M   'P 1'
#
loop_
_entity.id
_entity.type
_entity.pdbx_description
1 polymer ?
#
loop_
_entity_poly.entity_id
_entity_poly.type
_entity_poly.pdbx_seq_one_letter_code
_entity_poly.pdbx_strand_id
1 'polypeptide(L)'
;MSFRKRNAVISSSSSSSQSTPSKTENVPIPGVRPSLVDGRPTTSTGTASLDSLLAGHAGLPMGTSLLIGEHGTTDFAGVLLRYYAAEGMVQGHQIHVLGLHESWRHELPGLSTDDKKSSSKSEATSDDKMKIAWRYESLASGTAPRDRNAGQRRSNSTSESASNFCHSFDLTKRLSPTNVKGQIGFHPSMNIPGVPPRAKDTASPFQVFIKVVAYKLANSPASWIHRVIVPSLLSPTGYAGSSSRPEEVLQFLHALRALLRQYPAKLTAMITLPLSLYPRTTGLTRWMELLSDGVFELIPLQSSAVHAPPPSSKSDSKSDEQTQGLVKIHSLPIFHEKGGGSSEGYAAHGDLSFSLSRSKGLVIKPFYLPPVGEDEEEKKKNGDSSKGSMEF
;
A
#
# COMPACT_ATOMS: atom_id res chain seq x y z
N MET A 1 -44.85 -23.26 34.07
CA MET A 1 -45.70 -22.30 33.34
C MET A 1 -44.90 -21.70 32.21
N SER A 2 -45.29 -21.91 30.96
CA SER A 2 -44.59 -21.43 29.77
C SER A 2 -45.04 -20.01 29.41
N PHE A 3 -44.15 -19.03 29.51
CA PHE A 3 -44.42 -17.66 29.07
C PHE A 3 -44.29 -17.58 27.54
N ARG A 4 -45.42 -17.54 26.83
CA ARG A 4 -45.46 -17.16 25.40
C ARG A 4 -45.48 -15.64 25.29
N LYS A 5 -44.41 -15.07 24.75
CA LYS A 5 -44.32 -13.64 24.38
C LYS A 5 -45.18 -13.41 23.12
N ARG A 6 -46.31 -12.71 23.27
CA ARG A 6 -47.09 -12.20 22.12
C ARG A 6 -46.49 -10.86 21.70
N ASN A 7 -45.93 -10.79 20.50
CA ASN A 7 -45.61 -9.52 19.87
C ASN A 7 -46.91 -8.96 19.26
N ALA A 8 -47.53 -7.99 19.93
CA ALA A 8 -48.59 -7.18 19.35
C ALA A 8 -47.93 -6.12 18.46
N VAL A 9 -48.21 -6.17 17.15
CA VAL A 9 -47.82 -5.12 16.21
C VAL A 9 -48.84 -3.99 16.35
N ILE A 10 -48.40 -2.85 16.87
CA ILE A 10 -49.21 -1.63 16.92
C ILE A 10 -49.07 -0.95 15.55
N SER A 11 -50.07 -1.10 14.69
CA SER A 11 -50.18 -0.31 13.46
C SER A 11 -50.81 1.04 13.77
N SER A 12 -50.02 2.12 13.81
CA SER A 12 -50.53 3.47 13.78
C SER A 12 -50.82 3.89 12.33
N SER A 13 -52.09 4.03 11.99
CA SER A 13 -52.53 4.64 10.74
C SER A 13 -52.37 6.17 10.83
N SER A 14 -51.35 6.70 10.19
CA SER A 14 -51.26 8.13 9.87
C SER A 14 -51.08 8.30 8.36
N SER A 15 -52.13 8.78 7.72
CA SER A 15 -52.13 9.27 6.35
C SER A 15 -51.23 10.51 6.25
N SER A 16 -49.99 10.30 5.83
CA SER A 16 -49.13 11.35 5.30
C SER A 16 -48.45 10.80 4.06
N SER A 17 -48.63 11.48 2.93
CA SER A 17 -47.94 11.23 1.67
C SER A 17 -46.43 11.31 1.88
N GLN A 18 -45.80 10.18 2.21
CA GLN A 18 -44.36 10.02 2.19
C GLN A 18 -43.96 9.56 0.80
N SER A 19 -43.27 10.45 0.09
CA SER A 19 -42.34 10.04 -0.95
C SER A 19 -41.43 8.94 -0.38
N THR A 20 -41.58 7.73 -0.91
CA THR A 20 -40.61 6.67 -0.71
C THR A 20 -39.22 7.23 -1.02
N PRO A 21 -38.26 7.24 -0.08
CA PRO A 21 -36.90 7.54 -0.45
C PRO A 21 -36.51 6.49 -1.48
N SER A 22 -36.12 6.94 -2.68
CA SER A 22 -35.54 6.08 -3.68
C SER A 22 -34.41 5.32 -2.98
N LYS A 23 -34.50 3.99 -2.97
CA LYS A 23 -33.33 3.16 -2.65
C LYS A 23 -32.30 3.52 -3.72
N THR A 24 -31.39 4.43 -3.39
CA THR A 24 -30.19 4.64 -4.18
C THR A 24 -29.48 3.30 -4.16
N GLU A 25 -29.59 2.57 -5.26
CA GLU A 25 -28.85 1.36 -5.51
C GLU A 25 -27.37 1.76 -5.39
N ASN A 26 -26.74 1.44 -4.26
CA ASN A 26 -25.35 1.77 -3.98
C ASN A 26 -24.51 0.95 -4.96
N VAL A 27 -24.27 1.49 -6.15
CA VAL A 27 -23.36 0.90 -7.12
C VAL A 27 -22.00 0.80 -6.43
N PRO A 28 -21.43 -0.40 -6.29
CA PRO A 28 -20.14 -0.58 -5.63
C PRO A 28 -19.08 0.18 -6.43
N ILE A 29 -18.37 1.08 -5.77
CA ILE A 29 -17.23 1.78 -6.39
C ILE A 29 -16.09 0.76 -6.48
N PRO A 30 -15.58 0.45 -7.68
CA PRO A 30 -14.48 -0.49 -7.83
C PRO A 30 -13.28 -0.10 -6.97
N GLY A 31 -12.64 -1.08 -6.32
CA GLY A 31 -11.47 -0.80 -5.49
C GLY A 31 -11.73 -0.14 -4.14
N VAL A 32 -13.00 0.08 -3.78
CA VAL A 32 -13.40 0.60 -2.47
C VAL A 32 -14.23 -0.45 -1.74
N ARG A 33 -13.87 -0.71 -0.48
CA ARG A 33 -14.66 -1.56 0.42
C ARG A 33 -14.86 -0.91 1.77
N PRO A 34 -15.95 -1.24 2.49
CA PRO A 34 -16.09 -0.88 3.89
C PRO A 34 -14.98 -1.51 4.73
N SER A 35 -14.42 -0.74 5.65
CA SER A 35 -13.47 -1.23 6.63
C SER A 35 -14.09 -2.27 7.55
N LEU A 36 -13.32 -3.30 7.91
CA LEU A 36 -13.73 -4.32 8.88
C LEU A 36 -13.86 -3.77 10.32
N VAL A 37 -13.22 -2.65 10.62
CA VAL A 37 -13.19 -2.08 11.97
C VAL A 37 -14.42 -1.21 12.23
N ASP A 38 -14.73 -0.29 11.32
CA ASP A 38 -15.77 0.71 11.53
C ASP A 38 -16.59 1.06 10.27
N GLY A 39 -16.49 0.26 9.21
CA GLY A 39 -17.32 0.40 8.00
C GLY A 39 -16.96 1.58 7.09
N ARG A 40 -15.98 2.43 7.44
CA ARG A 40 -15.56 3.55 6.59
C ARG A 40 -15.02 3.05 5.24
N PRO A 41 -15.17 3.80 4.14
CA PRO A 41 -14.61 3.39 2.86
C PRO A 41 -13.08 3.32 2.94
N THR A 42 -12.52 2.25 2.40
CA THR A 42 -11.08 1.95 2.35
C THR A 42 -10.70 1.51 0.95
N THR A 43 -9.47 1.79 0.54
CA THR A 43 -8.92 1.30 -0.73
C THR A 43 -7.58 0.60 -0.50
N SER A 44 -7.21 -0.28 -1.42
CA SER A 44 -5.91 -0.93 -1.34
C SER A 44 -4.75 0.04 -1.62
N THR A 45 -3.64 -0.17 -0.93
CA THR A 45 -2.34 0.45 -1.22
C THR A 45 -1.64 -0.16 -2.44
N GLY A 46 -2.21 -1.22 -3.04
CA GLY A 46 -1.56 -2.05 -4.08
C GLY A 46 -0.52 -3.03 -3.51
N THR A 47 -0.34 -3.04 -2.18
CA THR A 47 0.55 -3.96 -1.47
C THR A 47 -0.22 -4.62 -0.33
N ALA A 48 -0.63 -5.87 -0.50
CA ALA A 48 -1.47 -6.58 0.46
C ALA A 48 -0.86 -6.68 1.88
N SER A 49 0.47 -6.79 1.97
CA SER A 49 1.18 -6.81 3.25
C SER A 49 1.11 -5.44 3.96
N LEU A 50 1.19 -4.34 3.22
CA LEU A 50 1.01 -2.99 3.76
C LEU A 50 -0.44 -2.74 4.18
N ASP A 51 -1.42 -3.16 3.37
CA ASP A 51 -2.85 -3.06 3.70
C ASP A 51 -3.18 -3.70 5.05
N SER A 52 -2.57 -4.85 5.32
CA SER A 52 -2.76 -5.62 6.56
C SER A 52 -2.23 -4.89 7.80
N LEU A 53 -1.27 -3.97 7.64
CA LEU A 53 -0.67 -3.20 8.74
C LEU A 53 -1.49 -1.96 9.12
N LEU A 54 -2.51 -1.58 8.35
CA LEU A 54 -3.28 -0.34 8.54
C LEU A 54 -4.38 -0.50 9.60
N ALA A 55 -3.97 -0.79 10.84
CA ALA A 55 -4.81 -0.84 12.03
C ALA A 55 -6.10 -1.69 11.91
N GLY A 56 -6.02 -2.83 11.20
CA GLY A 56 -7.17 -3.70 10.96
C GLY A 56 -8.14 -3.20 9.89
N HIS A 57 -7.92 -2.01 9.32
CA HIS A 57 -8.73 -1.51 8.21
C HIS A 57 -8.50 -2.32 6.91
N ALA A 58 -7.40 -3.09 6.84
CA ALA A 58 -7.04 -3.94 5.71
C ALA A 58 -7.01 -3.17 4.39
N GLY A 59 -6.40 -1.98 4.41
CA GLY A 59 -6.41 -1.00 3.33
C GLY A 59 -6.29 0.42 3.89
N LEU A 60 -5.98 1.37 3.02
CA LEU A 60 -5.88 2.78 3.37
C LEU A 60 -7.29 3.39 3.50
N PRO A 61 -7.67 3.88 4.70
CA PRO A 61 -8.94 4.59 4.87
C PRO A 61 -9.04 5.81 3.97
N MET A 62 -10.21 6.00 3.35
CA MET A 62 -10.48 7.24 2.60
C MET A 62 -10.39 8.45 3.52
N GLY A 63 -9.99 9.58 2.93
CA GLY A 63 -9.75 10.82 3.63
C GLY A 63 -8.47 10.83 4.46
N THR A 64 -7.53 9.91 4.21
CA THR A 64 -6.26 9.85 4.96
C THR A 64 -5.00 9.88 4.09
N SER A 65 -3.88 10.28 4.71
CA SER A 65 -2.53 10.27 4.11
C SER A 65 -1.57 9.29 4.78
N LEU A 66 -0.66 8.73 3.99
CA LEU A 66 0.45 7.92 4.47
C LEU A 66 1.78 8.55 4.03
N LEU A 67 2.63 8.89 5.00
CA LEU A 67 4.01 9.34 4.80
C LEU A 67 4.96 8.17 5.04
N ILE A 68 5.81 7.87 4.07
CA ILE A 68 6.80 6.79 4.14
C ILE A 68 8.20 7.41 4.01
N GLY A 69 8.94 7.45 5.12
CA GLY A 69 10.34 7.85 5.10
C GLY A 69 11.24 6.66 4.73
N GLU A 70 12.28 6.88 3.94
CA GLU A 70 13.27 5.86 3.60
C GLU A 70 14.69 6.36 3.88
N HIS A 71 15.51 5.52 4.52
CA HIS A 71 16.94 5.78 4.71
C HIS A 71 17.78 5.28 3.54
N GLY A 72 18.91 5.94 3.29
CA GLY A 72 19.88 5.52 2.29
C GLY A 72 19.54 6.06 0.89
N THR A 73 20.05 5.35 -0.11
CA THR A 73 19.99 5.73 -1.53
C THR A 73 19.11 4.78 -2.36
N THR A 74 18.45 3.83 -1.72
CA THR A 74 17.51 2.91 -2.36
C THR A 74 16.16 3.60 -2.60
N ASP A 75 15.27 2.94 -3.37
CA ASP A 75 13.95 3.45 -3.74
C ASP A 75 12.84 2.42 -3.44
N PHE A 76 12.87 1.79 -2.27
CA PHE A 76 11.83 0.82 -1.86
C PHE A 76 10.48 1.50 -1.63
N ALA A 77 10.48 2.72 -1.08
CA ALA A 77 9.30 3.54 -0.91
C ALA A 77 8.71 3.96 -2.26
N GLY A 78 9.54 4.24 -3.27
CA GLY A 78 9.07 4.49 -4.63
C GLY A 78 8.41 3.26 -5.27
N VAL A 79 8.86 2.05 -4.95
CA VAL A 79 8.17 0.81 -5.36
C VAL A 79 6.77 0.73 -4.76
N LEU A 80 6.57 1.06 -3.47
CA LEU A 80 5.24 1.14 -2.86
C LEU A 80 4.34 2.16 -3.58
N LEU A 81 4.87 3.33 -3.94
CA LEU A 81 4.11 4.32 -4.71
C LEU A 81 3.73 3.82 -6.11
N ARG A 82 4.60 3.07 -6.78
CA ARG A 82 4.30 2.46 -8.09
C ARG A 82 3.18 1.42 -7.96
N TYR A 83 3.15 0.61 -6.90
CA TYR A 83 2.02 -0.29 -6.64
C TYR A 83 0.72 0.46 -6.34
N TYR A 84 0.79 1.50 -5.50
CA TYR A 84 -0.35 2.35 -5.19
C TYR A 84 -0.93 3.03 -6.44
N ALA A 85 -0.05 3.44 -7.36
CA ALA A 85 -0.46 3.99 -8.64
C ALA A 85 -1.05 2.93 -9.57
N ALA A 86 -0.39 1.79 -9.72
CA ALA A 86 -0.86 0.70 -10.59
C ALA A 86 -2.23 0.18 -10.14
N GLU A 87 -2.46 0.02 -8.83
CA GLU A 87 -3.75 -0.37 -8.26
C GLU A 87 -4.84 0.66 -8.63
N GLY A 88 -4.55 1.96 -8.47
CA GLY A 88 -5.48 3.01 -8.91
C GLY A 88 -5.78 2.95 -10.41
N MET A 89 -4.79 2.69 -11.25
CA MET A 89 -4.98 2.57 -12.70
C MET A 89 -5.86 1.38 -13.09
N VAL A 90 -5.69 0.23 -12.43
CA VAL A 90 -6.49 -0.97 -12.68
C VAL A 90 -7.92 -0.83 -12.17
N GLN A 91 -8.10 -0.14 -11.03
CA GLN A 91 -9.42 0.06 -10.40
C GLN A 91 -10.25 1.18 -11.04
N GLY A 92 -9.67 2.05 -11.88
CA GLY A 92 -10.40 3.16 -12.49
C GLY A 92 -10.32 4.48 -11.72
N HIS A 93 -9.32 4.63 -10.84
CA HIS A 93 -9.14 5.82 -10.02
C HIS A 93 -8.41 6.94 -10.78
N GLN A 94 -8.54 8.15 -10.25
CA GLN A 94 -7.90 9.37 -10.74
C GLN A 94 -6.63 9.64 -9.94
N ILE A 95 -5.47 9.55 -10.57
CA ILE A 95 -4.18 9.69 -9.90
C ILE A 95 -3.60 11.07 -10.19
N HIS A 96 -3.12 11.75 -9.15
CA HIS A 96 -2.45 13.04 -9.26
C HIS A 96 -1.03 12.89 -8.73
N VAL A 97 -0.03 12.95 -9.61
CA VAL A 97 1.38 12.81 -9.27
C VAL A 97 2.04 14.19 -9.21
N LEU A 98 2.63 14.52 -8.07
CA LEU A 98 3.43 15.73 -7.89
C LEU A 98 4.92 15.42 -8.02
N GLY A 99 5.64 16.23 -8.79
CA GLY A 99 7.11 16.25 -8.82
C GLY A 99 7.78 15.34 -9.85
N LEU A 100 7.04 14.41 -10.45
CA LEU A 100 7.55 13.57 -11.55
C LEU A 100 6.95 13.96 -12.91
N HIS A 101 7.65 13.56 -13.96
CA HIS A 101 7.23 13.70 -15.35
C HIS A 101 6.43 12.48 -15.83
N GLU A 102 5.77 12.65 -16.98
CA GLU A 102 4.89 11.63 -17.58
C GLU A 102 5.58 10.29 -17.86
N SER A 103 6.91 10.29 -18.06
CA SER A 103 7.70 9.07 -18.28
C SER A 103 7.55 8.04 -17.16
N TRP A 104 7.33 8.49 -15.92
CA TRP A 104 7.15 7.60 -14.76
C TRP A 104 5.94 6.68 -14.91
N ARG A 105 4.95 7.05 -15.73
CA ARG A 105 3.80 6.18 -16.09
C ARG A 105 4.25 4.84 -16.67
N HIS A 106 5.36 4.82 -17.42
CA HIS A 106 5.89 3.62 -18.06
C HIS A 106 6.68 2.72 -17.08
N GLU A 107 6.88 3.17 -15.84
CA GLU A 107 7.52 2.36 -14.78
C GLU A 107 6.50 1.57 -13.95
N LEU A 108 5.20 1.79 -14.14
CA LEU A 108 4.17 1.12 -13.37
C LEU A 108 4.18 -0.40 -13.63
N PRO A 109 4.19 -1.23 -12.56
CA PRO A 109 4.29 -2.67 -12.71
C PRO A 109 3.04 -3.29 -13.35
N GLY A 110 3.25 -4.39 -14.06
CA GLY A 110 2.16 -5.16 -14.66
C GLY A 110 1.47 -6.08 -13.67
N LEU A 111 0.26 -6.52 -14.00
CA LEU A 111 -0.44 -7.55 -13.22
C LEU A 111 0.33 -8.87 -13.25
N SER A 112 0.43 -9.53 -12.09
CA SER A 112 0.97 -10.88 -12.00
C SER A 112 0.01 -11.88 -12.64
N THR A 113 0.57 -12.86 -13.35
CA THR A 113 -0.19 -13.91 -14.02
C THR A 113 -0.53 -15.09 -13.10
N ASP A 114 0.04 -15.11 -11.89
CA ASP A 114 -0.08 -16.25 -10.97
C ASP A 114 -1.38 -16.28 -10.16
N ASP A 115 -2.18 -15.20 -10.16
CA ASP A 115 -3.51 -15.19 -9.54
C ASP A 115 -4.49 -16.18 -10.21
N LYS A 116 -4.20 -16.67 -11.43
CA LYS A 116 -4.96 -17.75 -12.07
C LYS A 116 -4.55 -19.17 -11.63
N LYS A 117 -3.40 -19.33 -10.96
CA LYS A 117 -2.90 -20.64 -10.52
C LYS A 117 -3.22 -20.97 -9.06
N SER A 118 -3.53 -19.98 -8.22
CA SER A 118 -3.93 -20.23 -6.82
C SER A 118 -5.36 -20.79 -6.69
N SER A 119 -6.20 -20.67 -7.72
CA SER A 119 -7.54 -21.28 -7.78
C SER A 119 -7.60 -22.60 -8.56
N SER A 120 -6.48 -23.07 -9.12
CA SER A 120 -6.44 -24.25 -10.00
C SER A 120 -5.33 -25.25 -9.66
N LYS A 121 -4.92 -25.37 -8.38
CA LYS A 121 -4.25 -26.60 -7.92
C LYS A 121 -5.29 -27.68 -7.68
N SER A 122 -5.49 -28.45 -8.74
CA SER A 122 -6.04 -29.80 -8.81
C SER A 122 -6.13 -30.54 -7.47
N GLU A 123 -7.34 -31.00 -7.16
CA GLU A 123 -7.58 -32.22 -6.37
C GLU A 123 -6.74 -33.35 -6.96
N ALA A 124 -5.58 -33.60 -6.36
CA ALA A 124 -4.89 -34.86 -6.50
C ALA A 124 -5.18 -35.65 -5.22
N THR A 125 -5.99 -36.69 -5.39
CA THR A 125 -6.30 -37.70 -4.39
C THR A 125 -5.01 -38.34 -3.88
N SER A 126 -4.58 -37.98 -2.68
CA SER A 126 -3.77 -38.85 -1.83
C SER A 126 -4.45 -38.92 -0.47
N ASP A 127 -5.32 -39.93 -0.37
CA ASP A 127 -5.90 -40.38 0.88
C ASP A 127 -4.76 -40.89 1.77
N ASP A 128 -4.88 -40.61 3.06
CA ASP A 128 -4.08 -41.19 4.16
C ASP A 128 -2.70 -40.56 4.51
N LYS A 129 -2.67 -39.23 4.74
CA LYS A 129 -1.57 -38.61 5.52
C LYS A 129 -2.06 -37.60 6.56
N MET A 130 -2.08 -38.06 7.81
CA MET A 130 -2.01 -37.31 9.08
C MET A 130 -2.94 -36.09 9.27
N LYS A 131 -4.14 -36.35 9.79
CA LYS A 131 -5.11 -35.34 10.31
C LYS A 131 -4.60 -34.50 11.50
N ILE A 132 -3.42 -34.80 12.06
CA ILE A 132 -2.86 -34.06 13.21
C ILE A 132 -2.01 -32.86 12.75
N ALA A 133 -1.32 -32.95 11.60
CA ALA A 133 -0.48 -31.87 11.09
C ALA A 133 -1.29 -30.60 10.75
N TRP A 134 -2.53 -30.78 10.26
CA TRP A 134 -3.41 -29.66 9.93
C TRP A 134 -3.86 -28.84 11.14
N ARG A 135 -3.91 -29.45 12.34
CA ARG A 135 -4.30 -28.73 13.57
C ARG A 135 -3.20 -27.85 14.13
N TYR A 136 -1.93 -28.16 13.85
CA TYR A 136 -0.79 -27.34 14.30
C TYR A 136 -0.30 -26.36 13.24
N GLU A 137 -0.57 -26.58 11.96
CA GLU A 137 -0.31 -25.56 10.93
C GLU A 137 -1.12 -24.27 11.18
N SER A 138 -2.32 -24.41 11.76
CA SER A 138 -3.15 -23.27 12.21
C SER A 138 -2.65 -22.58 13.48
N LEU A 139 -1.63 -23.10 14.16
CA LEU A 139 -1.02 -22.51 15.36
C LEU A 139 0.42 -22.03 15.11
N ALA A 140 1.12 -22.60 14.13
CA ALA A 140 2.47 -22.17 13.73
C ALA A 140 2.47 -20.98 12.74
N SER A 141 1.34 -20.72 12.05
CA SER A 141 1.14 -19.50 11.26
C SER A 141 0.41 -18.44 12.11
N GLY A 142 1.04 -18.02 13.21
CA GLY A 142 0.62 -16.83 13.94
C GLY A 142 0.76 -15.59 13.06
N THR A 143 -0.28 -14.74 13.04
CA THR A 143 -0.43 -13.48 12.29
C THR A 143 -0.92 -13.58 10.83
N ALA A 144 -2.05 -14.25 10.59
CA ALA A 144 -3.03 -13.83 9.59
C ALA A 144 -4.41 -14.39 9.96
N PRO A 145 -5.46 -13.58 10.15
CA PRO A 145 -6.81 -14.12 10.26
C PRO A 145 -7.24 -14.55 8.85
N ARG A 146 -7.06 -15.84 8.54
CA ARG A 146 -7.71 -16.47 7.39
C ARG A 146 -9.18 -16.65 7.76
N ASP A 147 -10.05 -16.00 7.00
CA ASP A 147 -11.51 -16.05 7.05
C ASP A 147 -12.07 -17.38 7.57
N ARG A 148 -12.81 -17.32 8.67
CA ARG A 148 -13.71 -18.39 9.10
C ARG A 148 -15.10 -17.80 9.37
N ASN A 149 -15.99 -18.12 8.41
CA ASN A 149 -17.45 -18.15 8.48
C ASN A 149 -18.25 -16.84 8.33
N ALA A 150 -18.75 -16.63 7.11
CA ALA A 150 -20.20 -16.56 6.92
C ALA A 150 -20.62 -17.66 5.93
N GLY A 151 -21.35 -18.66 6.43
CA GLY A 151 -21.97 -19.68 5.59
C GLY A 151 -23.05 -19.05 4.71
N GLN A 152 -22.71 -18.75 3.46
CA GLN A 152 -23.70 -18.41 2.45
C GLN A 152 -24.10 -19.70 1.74
N ARG A 153 -25.34 -20.12 2.02
CA ARG A 153 -26.06 -21.15 1.27
C ARG A 153 -25.85 -20.87 -0.22
N ARG A 154 -25.29 -21.85 -0.94
CA ARG A 154 -25.25 -21.87 -2.40
C ARG A 154 -26.68 -21.91 -2.93
N SER A 155 -27.27 -20.75 -3.18
CA SER A 155 -28.26 -20.62 -4.25
C SER A 155 -27.48 -20.36 -5.54
N ASN A 156 -27.64 -21.24 -6.51
CA ASN A 156 -27.23 -21.00 -7.89
C ASN A 156 -27.91 -19.73 -8.41
N SER A 157 -27.22 -18.60 -8.33
CA SER A 157 -27.52 -17.40 -9.10
C SER A 157 -26.22 -16.91 -9.70
N THR A 158 -26.13 -17.01 -11.03
CA THR A 158 -25.17 -16.36 -11.94
C THR A 158 -24.47 -15.15 -11.30
N SER A 159 -23.25 -15.35 -10.81
CA SER A 159 -22.52 -14.36 -10.02
C SER A 159 -21.66 -13.46 -10.92
N GLU A 160 -22.02 -12.19 -10.97
CA GLU A 160 -21.19 -11.08 -11.43
C GLU A 160 -19.76 -11.20 -10.89
N SER A 161 -18.76 -10.97 -11.75
CA SER A 161 -17.35 -11.05 -11.40
C SER A 161 -17.00 -10.10 -10.24
N ALA A 162 -16.85 -10.63 -9.02
CA ALA A 162 -16.34 -9.87 -7.89
C ALA A 162 -14.96 -9.29 -8.27
N SER A 163 -14.86 -7.95 -8.30
CA SER A 163 -13.61 -7.28 -8.63
C SER A 163 -12.61 -7.43 -7.48
N ASN A 164 -11.36 -7.77 -7.80
CA ASN A 164 -10.30 -7.92 -6.78
C ASN A 164 -10.04 -6.58 -6.07
N PHE A 165 -9.95 -6.63 -4.74
CA PHE A 165 -9.69 -5.43 -3.92
C PHE A 165 -8.23 -4.96 -3.98
N CYS A 166 -7.28 -5.90 -4.03
CA CYS A 166 -5.85 -5.66 -4.19
C CYS A 166 -5.35 -6.66 -5.24
N HIS A 167 -4.67 -6.16 -6.27
CA HIS A 167 -4.08 -7.02 -7.28
C HIS A 167 -2.64 -7.39 -6.90
N SER A 168 -2.17 -8.53 -7.41
CA SER A 168 -0.76 -8.89 -7.36
C SER A 168 -0.03 -8.25 -8.55
N PHE A 169 1.11 -7.61 -8.30
CA PHE A 169 1.91 -6.94 -9.33
C PHE A 169 3.28 -7.59 -9.50
N ASP A 170 3.75 -7.65 -10.74
CA ASP A 170 5.02 -8.23 -11.15
C ASP A 170 5.95 -7.12 -11.68
N LEU A 171 7.08 -6.90 -11.01
CA LEU A 171 8.03 -5.85 -11.36
C LEU A 171 8.80 -6.10 -12.66
N THR A 172 8.81 -7.35 -13.13
CA THR A 172 9.41 -7.70 -14.42
C THR A 172 8.55 -7.28 -15.60
N LYS A 173 7.26 -7.00 -15.34
CA LYS A 173 6.28 -6.57 -16.33
C LYS A 173 6.00 -5.08 -16.22
N ARG A 174 5.34 -4.55 -17.24
CA ARG A 174 4.78 -3.19 -17.25
C ARG A 174 3.28 -3.25 -17.41
N LEU A 175 2.60 -2.25 -16.84
CA LEU A 175 1.15 -2.16 -16.89
C LEU A 175 0.67 -2.05 -18.34
N SER A 176 -0.09 -3.06 -18.78
CA SER A 176 -0.64 -3.09 -20.13
C SER A 176 -1.75 -2.04 -20.29
N PRO A 177 -1.81 -1.29 -21.41
CA PRO A 177 -2.89 -0.35 -21.67
C PRO A 177 -4.29 -0.98 -21.58
N THR A 178 -4.41 -2.27 -21.88
CA THR A 178 -5.68 -3.03 -21.79
C THR A 178 -6.20 -3.18 -20.36
N ASN A 179 -5.33 -3.05 -19.35
CA ASN A 179 -5.71 -3.15 -17.94
C ASN A 179 -5.94 -1.77 -17.29
N VAL A 180 -5.62 -0.68 -17.99
CA VAL A 180 -5.78 0.68 -17.49
C VAL A 180 -7.24 1.11 -17.65
N LYS A 181 -7.91 1.33 -16.52
CA LYS A 181 -9.27 1.90 -16.46
C LYS A 181 -9.27 3.34 -15.92
N GLY A 182 -8.22 3.71 -15.19
CA GLY A 182 -8.07 5.00 -14.55
C GLY A 182 -7.37 6.04 -15.41
N GLN A 183 -7.20 7.24 -14.85
CA GLN A 183 -6.43 8.32 -15.46
C GLN A 183 -5.34 8.80 -14.50
N ILE A 184 -4.20 9.21 -15.05
CA ILE A 184 -3.05 9.72 -14.30
C ILE A 184 -2.68 11.10 -14.83
N GLY A 185 -2.62 12.09 -13.94
CA GLY A 185 -2.17 13.45 -14.21
C GLY A 185 -0.81 13.72 -13.55
N PHE A 186 0.09 14.35 -14.28
CA PHE A 186 1.43 14.71 -13.82
C PHE A 186 1.56 16.21 -13.62
N HIS A 187 2.14 16.59 -12.48
CA HIS A 187 2.34 17.97 -12.06
C HIS A 187 3.81 18.15 -11.68
N PRO A 188 4.69 18.45 -12.66
CA PRO A 188 6.11 18.64 -12.39
C PRO A 188 6.30 19.86 -11.48
N SER A 189 7.20 19.76 -10.50
CA SER A 189 7.55 20.87 -9.58
C SER A 189 8.75 21.69 -10.04
N MET A 190 9.50 21.20 -11.03
CA MET A 190 10.57 21.93 -11.71
C MET A 190 10.33 21.98 -13.21
N ASN A 191 10.88 23.01 -13.85
CA ASN A 191 10.87 23.12 -15.30
C ASN A 191 11.78 22.06 -15.92
N ILE A 192 11.38 21.58 -17.10
CA ILE A 192 12.19 20.64 -17.88
C ILE A 192 13.48 21.37 -18.31
N PRO A 193 14.67 20.79 -18.08
CA PRO A 193 15.92 21.35 -18.57
C PRO A 193 15.86 21.63 -20.08
N GLY A 194 16.25 22.84 -20.50
CA GLY A 194 16.20 23.27 -21.91
C GLY A 194 14.88 23.86 -22.38
N VAL A 195 13.82 23.85 -21.56
CA VAL A 195 12.60 24.62 -21.81
C VAL A 195 12.69 25.95 -21.05
N PRO A 196 12.62 27.10 -21.72
CA PRO A 196 12.68 28.39 -21.04
C PRO A 196 11.53 28.51 -20.04
N PRO A 197 11.79 29.00 -18.81
CA PRO A 197 10.73 29.23 -17.83
C PRO A 197 9.64 30.10 -18.45
N ARG A 198 8.37 29.74 -18.26
CA ARG A 198 7.30 30.70 -18.56
C ARG A 198 7.51 31.90 -17.65
N ALA A 199 7.62 33.08 -18.23
CA ALA A 199 8.01 34.33 -17.57
C ALA A 199 7.07 34.83 -16.44
N LYS A 200 6.16 33.99 -15.93
CA LYS A 200 5.17 34.28 -14.89
C LYS A 200 5.05 33.21 -13.80
N ASP A 201 5.97 32.25 -13.70
CA ASP A 201 5.90 31.22 -12.66
C ASP A 201 6.47 31.73 -11.31
N THR A 202 5.74 32.66 -10.68
CA THR A 202 6.00 33.10 -9.30
C THR A 202 5.25 32.26 -8.26
N ALA A 203 4.31 31.42 -8.71
CA ALA A 203 3.48 30.62 -7.83
C ALA A 203 4.22 29.34 -7.41
N SER A 204 4.16 29.04 -6.12
CA SER A 204 4.67 27.78 -5.57
C SER A 204 4.07 26.56 -6.29
N PRO A 205 4.89 25.58 -6.71
CA PRO A 205 4.39 24.36 -7.36
C PRO A 205 3.41 23.60 -6.46
N PHE A 206 3.59 23.67 -5.14
CA PHE A 206 2.67 23.07 -4.18
C PHE A 206 1.31 23.75 -4.18
N GLN A 207 1.27 25.08 -4.16
CA GLN A 207 0.02 25.83 -4.18
C GLN A 207 -0.75 25.61 -5.48
N VAL A 208 -0.05 25.57 -6.61
CA VAL A 208 -0.65 25.25 -7.92
C VAL A 208 -1.23 23.83 -7.90
N PHE A 209 -0.48 22.85 -7.41
CA PHE A 209 -0.92 21.47 -7.33
C PHE A 209 -2.18 21.31 -6.45
N ILE A 210 -2.20 21.91 -5.25
CA ILE A 210 -3.36 21.89 -4.36
C ILE A 210 -4.61 22.47 -5.05
N LYS A 211 -4.47 23.60 -5.75
CA LYS A 211 -5.59 24.21 -6.51
C LYS A 211 -6.12 23.28 -7.59
N VAL A 212 -5.23 22.61 -8.33
CA VAL A 212 -5.63 21.66 -9.39
C VAL A 212 -6.35 20.45 -8.79
N VAL A 213 -5.81 19.85 -7.72
CA VAL A 213 -6.43 18.71 -7.05
C VAL A 213 -7.80 19.09 -6.48
N ALA A 214 -7.90 20.25 -5.80
CA ALA A 214 -9.17 20.77 -5.29
C ALA A 214 -10.21 20.96 -6.41
N TYR A 215 -9.81 21.55 -7.54
CA TYR A 215 -10.67 21.73 -8.69
C TYR A 215 -11.17 20.38 -9.25
N LYS A 216 -10.28 19.40 -9.40
CA LYS A 216 -10.65 18.05 -9.88
C LYS A 216 -11.56 17.31 -8.91
N LEU A 217 -11.39 17.49 -7.60
CA LEU A 217 -12.25 16.89 -6.57
C LEU A 217 -13.66 17.49 -6.57
N ALA A 218 -13.76 18.82 -6.71
CA ALA A 218 -15.02 19.54 -6.74
C ALA A 218 -15.85 19.24 -8.01
N ASN A 219 -15.18 19.01 -9.14
CA ASN A 219 -15.84 18.82 -10.45
C ASN A 219 -15.92 17.34 -10.89
N SER A 220 -15.62 16.39 -10.00
CA SER A 220 -15.73 14.96 -10.30
C SER A 220 -16.95 14.33 -9.62
N PRO A 221 -17.57 13.31 -10.25
CA PRO A 221 -18.63 12.53 -9.63
C PRO A 221 -18.26 11.97 -8.25
N ALA A 222 -19.24 11.74 -7.40
CA ALA A 222 -19.02 11.15 -6.07
C ALA A 222 -18.43 9.74 -6.12
N SER A 223 -18.64 9.02 -7.24
CA SER A 223 -18.09 7.68 -7.49
C SER A 223 -16.60 7.67 -7.87
N TRP A 224 -16.01 8.82 -8.16
CA TRP A 224 -14.60 8.89 -8.56
C TRP A 224 -13.70 8.98 -7.33
N ILE A 225 -12.76 8.03 -7.26
CA ILE A 225 -11.71 8.00 -6.23
C ILE A 225 -10.46 8.66 -6.77
N HIS A 226 -9.86 9.50 -5.94
CA HIS A 226 -8.65 10.26 -6.22
C HIS A 226 -7.50 9.79 -5.32
N ARG A 227 -6.34 9.55 -5.93
CA ARG A 227 -5.10 9.18 -5.24
C ARG A 227 -4.05 10.25 -5.51
N VAL A 228 -3.60 10.92 -4.46
CA VAL A 228 -2.45 11.83 -4.53
C VAL A 228 -1.18 11.03 -4.27
N ILE A 229 -0.18 11.23 -5.12
CA ILE A 229 1.11 10.55 -5.07
C ILE A 229 2.19 11.62 -5.08
N VAL A 230 3.06 11.59 -4.06
CA VAL A 230 4.18 12.53 -3.95
C VAL A 230 5.46 11.72 -3.75
N PRO A 231 6.15 11.38 -4.85
CA PRO A 231 7.41 10.65 -4.82
C PRO A 231 8.56 11.53 -4.35
N SER A 232 9.37 11.02 -3.43
CA SER A 232 10.59 11.65 -2.90
C SER A 232 10.42 13.15 -2.66
N LEU A 233 9.45 13.50 -1.81
CA LEU A 233 9.12 14.89 -1.46
C LEU A 233 10.39 15.65 -1.05
N LEU A 234 10.59 16.83 -1.63
CA LEU A 234 11.77 17.69 -1.45
C LEU A 234 13.10 17.12 -1.95
N SER A 235 13.10 16.05 -2.73
CA SER A 235 14.31 15.58 -3.41
C SER A 235 14.84 16.67 -4.35
N PRO A 236 16.15 16.97 -4.34
CA PRO A 236 16.77 17.94 -5.24
C PRO A 236 16.60 17.60 -6.73
N THR A 237 16.26 16.35 -7.07
CA THR A 237 15.99 15.93 -8.45
C THR A 237 14.62 16.37 -8.96
N GLY A 238 13.64 16.56 -8.06
CA GLY A 238 12.27 16.93 -8.41
C GLY A 238 11.85 18.31 -7.92
N TYR A 239 12.50 18.85 -6.90
CA TYR A 239 12.13 20.10 -6.24
C TYR A 239 13.28 21.11 -6.18
N ALA A 240 12.94 22.39 -6.35
CA ALA A 240 13.87 23.48 -6.13
C ALA A 240 14.16 23.64 -4.62
N GLY A 241 15.32 24.19 -4.25
CA GLY A 241 15.67 24.40 -2.84
C GLY A 241 14.70 25.31 -2.07
N SER A 242 13.98 26.19 -2.76
CA SER A 242 12.91 27.01 -2.18
C SER A 242 11.73 26.18 -1.67
N SER A 243 11.47 25.00 -2.24
CA SER A 243 10.40 24.10 -1.80
C SER A 243 10.63 23.56 -0.39
N SER A 244 11.88 23.50 0.08
CA SER A 244 12.22 23.02 1.42
C SER A 244 11.99 24.08 2.52
N ARG A 245 11.57 25.30 2.16
CA ARG A 245 11.16 26.32 3.13
C ARG A 245 9.93 25.82 3.90
N PRO A 246 9.89 25.93 5.24
CA PRO A 246 8.76 25.44 6.04
C PRO A 246 7.41 25.98 5.58
N GLU A 247 7.34 27.26 5.24
CA GLU A 247 6.15 27.94 4.71
C GLU A 247 5.66 27.37 3.37
N GLU A 248 6.51 26.69 2.60
CA GLU A 248 6.11 26.06 1.35
C GLU A 248 5.58 24.64 1.62
N VAL A 249 6.43 23.78 2.18
CA VAL A 249 6.11 22.36 2.36
C VAL A 249 5.10 22.10 3.49
N LEU A 250 5.13 22.86 4.59
CA LEU A 250 4.16 22.65 5.67
C LEU A 250 2.79 23.21 5.29
N GLN A 251 2.72 24.35 4.58
CA GLN A 251 1.44 24.83 4.04
C GLN A 251 0.87 23.86 3.02
N PHE A 252 1.72 23.26 2.18
CA PHE A 252 1.32 22.20 1.26
C PHE A 252 0.68 21.01 1.99
N LEU A 253 1.37 20.42 2.96
CA LEU A 253 0.86 19.25 3.70
C LEU A 253 -0.38 19.60 4.51
N HIS A 254 -0.43 20.78 5.11
CA HIS A 254 -1.60 21.28 5.81
C HIS A 254 -2.81 21.43 4.86
N ALA A 255 -2.61 22.00 3.67
CA ALA A 255 -3.67 22.14 2.69
C ALA A 255 -4.12 20.79 2.11
N LEU A 256 -3.18 19.85 1.90
CA LEU A 256 -3.52 18.48 1.49
C LEU A 256 -4.34 17.77 2.56
N ARG A 257 -3.97 17.90 3.84
CA ARG A 257 -4.74 17.39 4.97
C ARG A 257 -6.15 18.00 5.01
N ALA A 258 -6.28 19.30 4.77
CA ALA A 258 -7.59 19.94 4.67
C ALA A 258 -8.45 19.35 3.54
N LEU A 259 -7.89 19.11 2.35
CA LEU A 259 -8.59 18.44 1.25
C LEU A 259 -9.00 17.01 1.59
N LEU A 260 -8.14 16.26 2.27
CA LEU A 260 -8.43 14.90 2.73
C LEU A 260 -9.63 14.86 3.69
N ARG A 261 -9.73 15.85 4.59
CA ARG A 261 -10.88 15.99 5.51
C ARG A 261 -12.13 16.54 4.84
N GLN A 262 -11.99 17.38 3.82
CA GLN A 262 -13.11 17.92 3.03
C GLN A 262 -13.73 16.86 2.10
N TYR A 263 -12.91 15.93 1.58
CA TYR A 263 -13.34 14.88 0.65
C TYR A 263 -13.07 13.46 1.21
N PRO A 264 -13.60 13.11 2.40
CA PRO A 264 -13.21 11.92 3.13
C PRO A 264 -13.70 10.60 2.51
N ALA A 265 -14.57 10.66 1.50
CA ALA A 265 -15.05 9.49 0.77
C ALA A 265 -14.39 9.34 -0.62
N LYS A 266 -13.58 10.31 -1.05
CA LYS A 266 -13.06 10.37 -2.42
C LYS A 266 -11.54 10.46 -2.50
N LEU A 267 -10.83 10.90 -1.47
CA LEU A 267 -9.41 11.24 -1.57
C LEU A 267 -8.53 10.41 -0.63
N THR A 268 -7.39 9.97 -1.12
CA THR A 268 -6.28 9.42 -0.31
C THR A 268 -4.95 9.91 -0.82
N ALA A 269 -3.93 9.93 0.04
CA ALA A 269 -2.58 10.37 -0.34
C ALA A 269 -1.49 9.40 0.14
N MET A 270 -0.48 9.18 -0.70
CA MET A 270 0.75 8.49 -0.30
C MET A 270 1.96 9.33 -0.71
N ILE A 271 2.82 9.61 0.26
CA ILE A 271 3.95 10.53 0.17
C ILE A 271 5.19 9.79 0.61
N THR A 272 6.31 9.97 -0.08
CA THR A 272 7.60 9.40 0.32
C THR A 272 8.61 10.50 0.60
N LEU A 273 9.52 10.27 1.55
CA LEU A 273 10.51 11.27 1.98
C LEU A 273 11.90 10.62 2.14
N PRO A 274 12.95 11.12 1.45
CA PRO A 274 14.31 10.62 1.65
C PRO A 274 14.86 11.10 3.00
N LEU A 275 14.87 10.22 4.00
CA LEU A 275 15.30 10.54 5.38
C LEU A 275 16.81 10.79 5.50
N SER A 276 17.61 10.35 4.52
CA SER A 276 19.03 10.73 4.45
C SER A 276 19.23 12.22 4.16
N LEU A 277 18.29 12.87 3.47
CA LEU A 277 18.30 14.31 3.22
C LEU A 277 17.47 15.09 4.25
N TYR A 278 16.39 14.48 4.76
CA TYR A 278 15.48 15.09 5.73
C TYR A 278 15.32 14.20 6.98
N PRO A 279 16.35 14.12 7.84
CA PRO A 279 16.31 13.24 9.01
C PRO A 279 15.14 13.56 9.94
N ARG A 280 14.58 12.51 10.56
CA ARG A 280 13.47 12.63 11.52
C ARG A 280 13.81 13.46 12.76
N THR A 281 15.10 13.61 13.06
CA THR A 281 15.60 14.45 14.15
C THR A 281 15.42 15.94 13.88
N THR A 282 15.13 16.35 12.63
CA THR A 282 14.89 17.74 12.28
C THR A 282 13.44 18.15 12.60
N GLY A 283 13.27 19.42 13.02
CA GLY A 283 11.94 19.97 13.29
C GLY A 283 11.03 19.95 12.06
N LEU A 284 11.59 20.20 10.86
CA LEU A 284 10.82 20.17 9.61
C LEU A 284 10.20 18.80 9.36
N THR A 285 10.99 17.73 9.42
CA THR A 285 10.49 16.36 9.27
C THR A 285 9.45 16.02 10.33
N ARG A 286 9.67 16.44 11.59
CA ARG A 286 8.69 16.19 12.65
C ARG A 286 7.34 16.86 12.36
N TRP A 287 7.33 18.08 11.83
CA TRP A 287 6.11 18.74 11.40
C TRP A 287 5.44 18.04 10.22
N MET A 288 6.20 17.53 9.24
CA MET A 288 5.65 16.74 8.13
C MET A 288 4.97 15.46 8.63
N GLU A 289 5.56 14.79 9.62
CA GLU A 289 4.97 13.61 10.29
C GLU A 289 3.66 13.95 10.99
N LEU A 290 3.62 15.04 11.75
CA LEU A 290 2.42 15.48 12.49
C LEU A 290 1.25 15.88 11.59
N LEU A 291 1.55 16.36 10.37
CA LEU A 291 0.53 16.69 9.38
C LEU A 291 0.02 15.46 8.60
N SER A 292 0.68 14.31 8.76
CA SER A 292 0.33 13.05 8.10
C SER A 292 -0.46 12.12 9.02
N ASP A 293 -1.41 11.35 8.46
CA ASP A 293 -2.24 10.46 9.28
C ASP A 293 -1.51 9.18 9.68
N GLY A 294 -0.78 8.59 8.74
CA GLY A 294 0.11 7.47 8.95
C GLY A 294 1.56 7.85 8.67
N VAL A 295 2.50 7.30 9.45
CA VAL A 295 3.93 7.53 9.30
C VAL A 295 4.68 6.21 9.42
N PHE A 296 5.33 5.81 8.34
CA PHE A 296 6.13 4.60 8.22
C PHE A 296 7.57 4.98 7.92
N GLU A 297 8.52 4.17 8.38
CA GLU A 297 9.95 4.35 8.14
C GLU A 297 10.52 3.04 7.62
N LEU A 298 11.10 3.08 6.42
CA LEU A 298 11.86 2.00 5.82
C LEU A 298 13.34 2.20 6.13
N ILE A 299 13.97 1.16 6.68
CA ILE A 299 15.39 1.12 7.00
C ILE A 299 16.01 0.00 6.16
N PRO A 300 16.45 0.28 4.93
CA PRO A 300 17.19 -0.68 4.12
C PRO A 300 18.43 -1.16 4.87
N LEU A 301 18.60 -2.48 4.94
CA LEU A 301 19.81 -3.07 5.47
C LEU A 301 20.84 -3.13 4.34
N GLN A 302 22.06 -2.69 4.63
CA GLN A 302 23.18 -2.87 3.71
C GLN A 302 23.54 -4.35 3.67
N SER A 303 22.86 -5.13 2.83
CA SER A 303 23.36 -6.46 2.51
C SER A 303 24.66 -6.29 1.74
N SER A 304 25.72 -6.99 2.17
CA SER A 304 26.98 -7.06 1.42
C SER A 304 26.79 -7.58 -0.02
N ALA A 305 25.59 -8.05 -0.37
CA ALA A 305 25.17 -8.48 -1.70
C ALA A 305 24.63 -7.35 -2.61
N VAL A 306 24.60 -6.07 -2.21
CA VAL A 306 24.18 -4.96 -3.10
C VAL A 306 25.09 -4.85 -4.35
N HIS A 307 26.32 -5.37 -4.29
CA HIS A 307 27.23 -5.49 -5.43
C HIS A 307 27.24 -6.87 -6.11
N ALA A 308 26.40 -7.82 -5.67
CA ALA A 308 26.27 -9.09 -6.35
C ALA A 308 25.47 -8.89 -7.65
N PRO A 309 25.90 -9.45 -8.80
CA PRO A 309 25.14 -9.39 -10.03
C PRO A 309 23.72 -9.95 -9.80
N PRO A 310 22.70 -9.45 -10.52
CA PRO A 310 21.34 -9.93 -10.36
C PRO A 310 21.33 -11.46 -10.48
N PRO A 311 20.62 -12.17 -9.60
CA PRO A 311 20.56 -13.62 -9.66
C PRO A 311 20.15 -14.06 -11.06
N SER A 312 20.94 -14.96 -11.65
CA SER A 312 20.60 -15.61 -12.91
C SER A 312 19.24 -16.29 -12.79
N SER A 313 18.56 -16.56 -13.91
CA SER A 313 17.24 -17.22 -13.96
C SER A 313 17.17 -18.62 -13.32
N LYS A 314 18.27 -19.09 -12.71
CA LYS A 314 18.41 -20.33 -11.98
C LYS A 314 18.75 -20.14 -10.48
N SER A 315 18.55 -18.96 -9.89
CA SER A 315 18.77 -18.79 -8.45
C SER A 315 17.70 -19.50 -7.64
N ASP A 316 18.12 -20.31 -6.66
CA ASP A 316 17.22 -20.97 -5.73
C ASP A 316 16.32 -19.95 -5.01
N SER A 317 15.04 -20.30 -4.88
CA SER A 317 13.97 -19.51 -4.25
C SER A 317 14.25 -18.97 -2.83
N LYS A 318 15.36 -19.37 -2.20
CA LYS A 318 15.77 -18.94 -0.85
C LYS A 318 16.39 -17.54 -0.81
N SER A 319 17.07 -17.08 -1.87
CA SER A 319 17.66 -15.72 -1.88
C SER A 319 16.61 -14.62 -1.96
N ASP A 320 15.46 -14.91 -2.56
CA ASP A 320 14.35 -13.98 -2.75
C ASP A 320 13.56 -13.68 -1.46
N GLU A 321 13.72 -14.49 -0.41
CA GLU A 321 13.08 -14.29 0.89
C GLU A 321 13.99 -13.64 1.93
N GLN A 322 15.23 -13.31 1.54
CA GLN A 322 16.18 -12.64 2.41
C GLN A 322 15.66 -11.23 2.76
N THR A 323 15.68 -10.91 4.04
CA THR A 323 15.31 -9.58 4.54
C THR A 323 16.23 -8.52 3.94
N GLN A 324 15.64 -7.54 3.27
CA GLN A 324 16.35 -6.42 2.63
C GLN A 324 16.32 -5.15 3.47
N GLY A 325 15.42 -5.08 4.46
CA GLY A 325 15.37 -3.97 5.39
C GLY A 325 14.34 -4.17 6.49
N LEU A 326 14.30 -3.20 7.40
CA LEU A 326 13.34 -3.11 8.50
C LEU A 326 12.26 -2.08 8.21
N VAL A 327 11.08 -2.26 8.78
CA VAL A 327 9.97 -1.31 8.74
C VAL A 327 9.64 -0.88 10.17
N LYS A 328 9.57 0.42 10.41
CA LYS A 328 9.06 0.97 11.67
C LYS A 328 7.75 1.71 11.41
N ILE A 329 6.77 1.50 12.28
CA ILE A 329 5.48 2.18 12.24
C ILE A 329 5.45 3.19 13.37
N HIS A 330 5.41 4.48 13.02
CA HIS A 330 5.37 5.59 13.98
C HIS A 330 3.97 6.10 14.23
N SER A 331 3.12 6.08 13.20
CA SER A 331 1.70 6.42 13.29
C SER A 331 0.89 5.60 12.29
N LEU A 332 -0.36 5.37 12.64
CA LEU A 332 -1.37 4.65 11.85
C LEU A 332 -2.59 5.54 11.67
N PRO A 333 -3.12 5.67 10.44
CA PRO A 333 -4.29 6.50 10.17
C PRO A 333 -5.48 6.10 11.04
N ILE A 334 -6.24 7.08 11.53
CA ILE A 334 -7.44 6.93 12.37
C ILE A 334 -7.15 6.39 13.79
N PHE A 335 -6.30 5.37 13.94
CA PHE A 335 -5.99 4.74 15.22
C PHE A 335 -5.35 5.73 16.20
N HIS A 336 -4.26 6.38 15.81
CA HIS A 336 -3.56 7.32 16.69
C HIS A 336 -4.35 8.61 16.92
N GLU A 337 -5.17 9.04 15.94
CA GLU A 337 -6.05 10.20 16.11
C GLU A 337 -7.16 9.96 17.15
N LYS A 338 -7.61 8.71 17.30
CA LYS A 338 -8.60 8.30 18.32
C LYS A 338 -7.98 8.06 19.70
N GLY A 339 -6.72 8.43 19.91
CA GLY A 339 -6.00 8.15 21.16
C GLY A 339 -5.60 6.69 21.32
N GLY A 340 -5.47 5.95 20.21
CA GLY A 340 -4.82 4.64 20.22
C GLY A 340 -3.46 4.75 20.91
N GLY A 341 -3.17 3.80 21.81
CA GLY A 341 -1.94 3.79 22.59
C GLY A 341 -0.67 3.73 21.73
N SER A 342 0.50 3.79 22.38
CA SER A 342 1.82 3.72 21.75
C SER A 342 1.84 2.72 20.59
N SER A 343 2.53 3.06 19.50
CA SER A 343 2.72 2.17 18.34
C SER A 343 3.30 0.81 18.73
N GLU A 344 3.87 0.69 19.93
CA GLU A 344 4.19 -0.55 20.64
C GLU A 344 3.03 -1.53 20.77
N GLY A 345 1.76 -1.13 20.75
CA GLY A 345 0.63 -2.08 20.71
C GLY A 345 0.57 -2.88 19.40
N TYR A 346 1.03 -2.31 18.29
CA TYR A 346 1.19 -2.98 16.99
C TYR A 346 2.62 -3.51 16.80
N ALA A 347 3.64 -2.85 17.36
CA ALA A 347 5.02 -3.33 17.41
C ALA A 347 5.28 -4.38 18.51
N ALA A 348 4.28 -4.70 19.35
CA ALA A 348 4.31 -5.83 20.28
C ALA A 348 4.42 -7.17 19.53
N HIS A 349 4.14 -7.17 18.22
CA HIS A 349 4.38 -8.30 17.32
C HIS A 349 5.84 -8.41 16.82
N GLY A 350 6.76 -7.61 17.37
CA GLY A 350 8.18 -7.62 17.01
C GLY A 350 8.54 -6.60 15.93
N ASP A 351 9.84 -6.47 15.66
CA ASP A 351 10.33 -5.67 14.55
C ASP A 351 9.73 -6.17 13.23
N LEU A 352 9.42 -5.28 12.29
CA LEU A 352 8.96 -5.66 10.96
C LEU A 352 10.14 -5.60 9.99
N SER A 353 10.10 -6.47 8.99
CA SER A 353 11.05 -6.51 7.90
C SER A 353 10.35 -6.46 6.55
N PHE A 354 11.07 -6.00 5.54
CA PHE A 354 10.61 -6.06 4.17
C PHE A 354 11.61 -6.80 3.28
N SER A 355 11.06 -7.45 2.26
CA SER A 355 11.80 -8.06 1.16
C SER A 355 11.11 -7.72 -0.15
N LEU A 356 11.88 -7.41 -1.18
CA LEU A 356 11.43 -7.18 -2.53
C LEU A 356 11.91 -8.30 -3.45
N SER A 357 10.97 -9.09 -3.98
CA SER A 357 11.23 -10.05 -5.05
C SER A 357 10.54 -9.59 -6.33
N ARG A 358 11.09 -10.01 -7.48
CA ARG A 358 10.54 -9.70 -8.80
C ARG A 358 9.13 -10.27 -8.99
N SER A 359 8.88 -11.49 -8.51
CA SER A 359 7.64 -12.24 -8.73
C SER A 359 6.60 -12.05 -7.63
N LYS A 360 7.05 -11.98 -6.37
CA LYS A 360 6.18 -11.79 -5.20
C LYS A 360 5.92 -10.32 -4.86
N GLY A 361 6.67 -9.40 -5.47
CA GLY A 361 6.61 -7.97 -5.14
C GLY A 361 7.20 -7.67 -3.76
N LEU A 362 6.77 -6.56 -3.18
CA LEU A 362 7.22 -6.12 -1.85
C LEU A 362 6.37 -6.78 -0.77
N VAL A 363 7.01 -7.50 0.14
CA VAL A 363 6.34 -8.17 1.26
C VAL A 363 6.90 -7.64 2.58
N ILE A 364 6.01 -7.17 3.45
CA ILE A 364 6.31 -6.81 4.84
C ILE A 364 5.87 -7.95 5.76
N LYS A 365 6.76 -8.42 6.62
CA LYS A 365 6.53 -9.53 7.56
C LYS A 365 7.25 -9.28 8.89
N PRO A 366 6.84 -9.91 10.00
CA PRO A 366 7.62 -9.87 11.24
C PRO A 366 9.07 -10.31 10.98
N PHE A 367 10.01 -9.59 11.56
CA PHE A 367 11.44 -9.84 11.47
C PHE A 367 11.82 -10.91 12.48
N TYR A 368 12.47 -11.96 12.00
CA TYR A 368 13.06 -12.99 12.82
C TYR A 368 14.54 -13.09 12.45
N LEU A 369 15.40 -13.17 13.46
CA LEU A 369 16.81 -13.46 13.24
C LEU A 369 16.93 -14.90 12.72
N PRO A 370 17.76 -15.14 11.69
CA PRO A 370 18.05 -16.49 11.24
C PRO A 370 18.65 -17.31 12.40
N PRO A 371 18.38 -18.63 12.45
CA PRO A 371 18.95 -19.50 13.48
C PRO A 371 20.48 -19.42 13.47
N VAL A 372 21.09 -19.26 14.65
CA VAL A 372 22.55 -19.23 14.79
C VAL A 372 23.13 -20.58 14.36
N GLY A 373 23.85 -20.63 13.24
CA GLY A 373 24.60 -21.82 12.79
C GLY A 373 24.55 -22.13 11.29
N GLU A 374 23.56 -21.63 10.54
CA GLU A 374 23.44 -21.94 9.10
C GLU A 374 24.56 -21.28 8.26
N ASP A 375 25.01 -20.08 8.65
CA ASP A 375 26.08 -19.36 7.95
C ASP A 375 27.46 -20.07 8.02
N GLU A 376 27.70 -20.89 9.05
CA GLU A 376 28.95 -21.65 9.19
C GLU A 376 28.95 -22.95 8.37
N GLU A 377 27.79 -23.59 8.21
CA GLU A 377 27.66 -24.79 7.38
C GLU A 377 27.69 -24.45 5.88
N GLU A 378 27.12 -23.33 5.46
CA GLU A 378 27.14 -22.90 4.06
C GLU A 378 28.56 -22.48 3.60
N LYS A 379 29.34 -21.84 4.47
CA LYS A 379 30.76 -21.55 4.18
C LYS A 379 31.61 -22.82 4.10
N LYS A 380 31.31 -23.86 4.89
CA LYS A 380 32.02 -25.15 4.80
C LYS A 380 31.67 -25.92 3.53
N LYS A 381 30.42 -25.86 3.05
CA LYS A 381 30.01 -26.54 1.80
C LYS A 381 30.63 -25.94 0.53
N ASN A 382 30.89 -24.64 0.50
CA ASN A 382 31.55 -23.99 -0.63
C ASN A 382 33.09 -24.08 -0.61
N GLY A 383 33.69 -24.59 0.48
CA GLY A 383 35.15 -24.71 0.63
C GLY A 383 35.76 -26.05 0.21
N ASP A 384 34.94 -27.07 -0.09
CA ASP A 384 35.44 -28.46 -0.23
C ASP A 384 35.54 -28.97 -1.69
N SER A 385 35.40 -28.09 -2.68
CA SER A 385 35.47 -28.47 -4.11
C SER A 385 36.83 -28.24 -4.79
N SER A 386 37.91 -27.90 -4.06
CA SER A 386 39.24 -27.63 -4.64
C SER A 386 40.35 -28.61 -4.23
N LYS A 387 40.03 -29.87 -3.91
CA LYS A 387 41.05 -30.92 -3.76
C LYS A 387 41.10 -31.87 -4.96
N GLY A 388 42.08 -31.62 -5.83
CA GLY A 388 42.58 -32.50 -6.89
C GLY A 388 43.38 -31.65 -7.87
N SER A 389 44.62 -31.90 -8.25
CA SER A 389 45.53 -33.03 -8.13
C SER A 389 46.95 -32.46 -8.22
N MET A 390 47.88 -32.94 -7.38
CA MET A 390 49.31 -32.65 -7.51
C MET A 390 49.94 -33.94 -8.03
N GLU A 391 50.30 -33.98 -9.32
CA GLU A 391 51.15 -35.04 -9.87
C GLU A 391 52.57 -34.50 -10.06
N PHE A 392 53.51 -35.38 -9.72
CA PHE A 392 54.97 -35.23 -9.74
C PHE A 392 55.55 -35.28 -11.15
#